data_AF-A0A1I2J9Z3-F1
#
_entry.id   AF-A0A1I2J9Z3-F1
#
_cell.length_a   1.000
_cell.length_b   1.000
_cell.length_c   1.000
_cell.angle_alpha   90.00
_cell.angle_beta   90.00
_cell.angle_gamma   90.00
#
_symmetry.space_group_name_H-M   'P 1'
#
loop_
_entity.id
_entity.type
_entity.pdbx_description
1 polymer ?
#
loop_
_entity_poly.entity_id
_entity_poly.type
_entity_poly.pdbx_seq_one_letter_code
_entity_poly.pdbx_strand_id
1 'polypeptide(L)'
;MATENAGKAPRSTSSVFATTAMAFFGYAAIALLTLHFLRPDYAPATNFISNYAVGRYGWIMTSWFIAMSCGLLMLAAGLYTNGLRSIIARLGIFLLVIAAIGLVVSAIFPTDAPGAPSTPTGAIHDMSFLVNVGSIFLASVLLSVSFGAHPAWRSYRRTAWILTSLILLGFVVQFLTLHKGMPYGLANRFFVVVLFAWLFAVSFRLRASPRELPVNQ
;
A
#
# COMPACT_ATOMS: atom_id res chain seq x y z
N MET A 1 -48.57 17.02 -1.91
CA MET A 1 -47.33 17.01 -1.10
C MET A 1 -46.68 15.66 -1.31
N ALA A 2 -45.81 15.53 -2.34
CA ALA A 2 -45.16 14.28 -2.68
C ALA A 2 -43.73 14.31 -2.12
N THR A 3 -43.45 13.45 -1.16
CA THR A 3 -42.11 13.24 -0.60
C THR A 3 -41.27 12.50 -1.63
N GLU A 4 -40.34 13.22 -2.25
CA GLU A 4 -39.31 12.67 -3.12
C GLU A 4 -38.35 11.83 -2.26
N ASN A 5 -38.62 10.52 -2.19
CA ASN A 5 -37.66 9.55 -1.67
C ASN A 5 -36.49 9.48 -2.64
N ALA A 6 -35.50 10.36 -2.45
CA ALA A 6 -34.19 10.27 -3.07
C ALA A 6 -33.46 9.01 -2.54
N GLY A 7 -33.87 7.85 -3.05
CA GLY A 7 -33.18 6.60 -2.84
C GLY A 7 -31.77 6.74 -3.40
N LYS A 8 -30.76 6.83 -2.52
CA LYS A 8 -29.35 6.79 -2.92
C LYS A 8 -29.15 5.57 -3.82
N ALA A 9 -28.75 5.80 -5.07
CA ALA A 9 -28.41 4.73 -5.99
C ALA A 9 -27.45 3.74 -5.30
N PRO A 10 -27.61 2.41 -5.47
CA PRO A 10 -26.77 1.42 -4.83
C PRO A 10 -25.29 1.71 -5.13
N ARG A 11 -24.44 1.67 -4.10
CA ARG A 11 -22.98 1.86 -4.29
C ARG A 11 -22.45 0.79 -5.24
N SER A 12 -21.61 1.18 -6.20
CA SER A 12 -20.95 0.23 -7.08
C SER A 12 -20.04 -0.72 -6.28
N THR A 13 -19.89 -1.96 -6.74
CA THR A 13 -19.00 -2.95 -6.10
C THR A 13 -17.57 -2.42 -5.94
N SER A 14 -17.05 -1.68 -6.92
CA SER A 14 -15.73 -1.04 -6.84
C SER A 14 -15.66 0.03 -5.74
N SER A 15 -16.75 0.76 -5.49
CA SER A 15 -16.82 1.74 -4.40
C SER A 15 -16.82 1.06 -3.03
N VAL A 16 -17.43 -0.13 -2.90
CA VAL A 16 -17.39 -0.90 -1.65
C VAL A 16 -15.95 -1.34 -1.38
N PHE A 17 -15.30 -2.00 -2.35
CA PHE A 17 -13.91 -2.41 -2.24
C PHE A 17 -12.96 -1.25 -1.92
N ALA A 18 -13.12 -0.11 -2.59
CA ALA A 18 -12.31 1.08 -2.32
C ALA A 18 -12.49 1.59 -0.87
N THR A 19 -13.73 1.60 -0.37
CA THR A 19 -14.01 2.04 1.00
C THR A 19 -13.42 1.07 2.03
N THR A 20 -13.54 -0.23 1.79
CA THR A 20 -12.95 -1.26 2.64
C THR A 20 -11.42 -1.19 2.63
N ALA A 21 -10.80 -0.98 1.47
CA ALA A 21 -9.35 -0.77 1.36
C ALA A 21 -8.89 0.41 2.21
N MET A 22 -9.58 1.55 2.10
CA MET A 22 -9.29 2.74 2.91
C MET A 22 -9.43 2.50 4.42
N ALA A 23 -10.41 1.70 4.85
CA ALA A 23 -10.58 1.36 6.26
C ALA A 23 -9.38 0.55 6.79
N PHE A 24 -8.90 -0.42 6.01
CA PHE A 24 -7.70 -1.18 6.35
C PHE A 24 -6.44 -0.31 6.37
N PHE A 25 -6.24 0.57 5.39
CA PHE A 25 -5.11 1.50 5.39
C PHE A 25 -5.20 2.50 6.56
N GLY A 26 -6.41 2.94 6.92
CA GLY A 26 -6.64 3.80 8.08
C GLY A 26 -6.27 3.10 9.39
N TYR A 27 -6.69 1.85 9.57
CA TYR A 27 -6.28 1.04 10.71
C TYR A 27 -4.75 0.89 10.75
N ALA A 28 -4.11 0.57 9.63
CA ALA A 28 -2.66 0.43 9.55
C ALA A 28 -1.96 1.76 9.94
N ALA A 29 -2.42 2.91 9.45
CA ALA A 29 -1.87 4.20 9.86
C ALA A 29 -1.98 4.42 11.38
N ILE A 30 -3.14 4.11 11.98
CA ILE A 30 -3.36 4.24 13.43
C ILE A 30 -2.46 3.28 14.22
N ALA A 31 -2.34 2.02 13.79
CA ALA A 31 -1.48 1.03 14.43
C ALA A 31 -0.01 1.47 14.42
N LEU A 32 0.46 2.01 13.29
CA LEU A 32 1.82 2.54 13.17
C LEU A 32 2.04 3.76 14.06
N LEU A 33 1.12 4.71 14.09
CA LEU A 33 1.20 5.87 14.98
C LEU A 33 1.22 5.44 16.44
N THR A 34 0.37 4.48 16.81
CA THR A 34 0.32 3.90 18.16
C THR A 34 1.68 3.30 18.56
N LEU A 35 2.32 2.55 17.65
CA LEU A 35 3.65 1.99 17.89
C LEU A 35 4.73 3.06 18.13
N HIS A 36 4.66 4.23 17.48
CA HIS A 36 5.60 5.32 17.76
C HIS A 36 5.48 5.84 19.20
N PHE A 37 4.28 5.80 19.80
CA PHE A 37 4.08 6.18 21.20
C PHE A 37 4.44 5.05 22.17
N LEU A 38 4.10 3.80 21.84
CA LEU A 38 4.33 2.65 22.71
C LEU A 38 5.78 2.16 22.72
N ARG A 39 6.56 2.47 21.68
CA ARG A 39 7.95 2.03 21.50
C ARG A 39 8.91 3.19 21.24
N PRO A 40 9.05 4.13 22.20
CA PRO A 40 9.99 5.24 22.09
C PRO A 40 11.46 4.76 22.11
N ASP A 41 11.70 3.51 22.51
CA ASP A 41 13.01 2.85 22.47
C ASP A 41 13.56 2.68 21.04
N TYR A 42 12.69 2.61 20.02
CA TYR A 42 13.12 2.65 18.62
C TYR A 42 13.17 4.07 18.10
N ALA A 43 14.38 4.65 18.08
CA ALA A 43 14.64 5.93 17.46
C ALA A 43 14.21 5.93 15.96
N PRO A 44 13.30 6.82 15.53
CA PRO A 44 12.77 6.83 14.17
C PRO A 44 13.82 6.98 13.06
N ALA A 45 14.94 7.63 13.34
CA ALA A 45 15.94 7.89 12.33
C ALA A 45 16.78 6.66 11.97
N THR A 46 16.97 5.74 12.90
CA THR A 46 17.94 4.64 12.79
C THR A 46 17.28 3.28 12.94
N ASN A 47 15.96 3.20 12.85
CA ASN A 47 15.23 1.93 12.94
C ASN A 47 14.17 1.87 11.84
N PHE A 48 14.08 0.72 11.17
CA PHE A 48 13.01 0.43 10.24
C PHE A 48 11.67 0.34 10.97
N ILE A 49 10.59 0.63 10.26
CA ILE A 49 9.24 0.43 10.79
C ILE A 49 9.00 -1.05 11.15
N SER A 50 9.55 -1.99 10.38
CA SER A 50 9.44 -3.43 10.66
C SER A 50 10.03 -3.85 12.01
N ASN A 51 10.99 -3.08 12.57
CA ASN A 51 11.58 -3.37 13.88
C ASN A 51 10.54 -3.36 15.01
N TYR A 52 9.43 -2.63 14.84
CA TYR A 52 8.33 -2.65 15.81
C TYR A 52 7.69 -4.03 15.98
N ALA A 53 7.90 -4.98 15.04
CA ALA A 53 7.44 -6.36 15.14
C ALA A 53 8.18 -7.18 16.21
N VAL A 54 9.32 -6.71 16.71
CA VAL A 54 10.11 -7.41 17.72
C VAL A 54 9.75 -6.90 19.13
N GLY A 55 9.39 -7.80 20.03
CA GLY A 55 9.13 -7.51 21.45
C GLY A 55 7.64 -7.41 21.83
N ARG A 56 7.36 -6.81 22.99
CA ARG A 56 6.04 -6.86 23.66
C ARG A 56 4.86 -6.40 22.79
N TYR A 57 5.05 -5.36 21.98
CA TYR A 57 4.02 -4.80 21.11
C TYR A 57 4.11 -5.28 19.65
N GLY A 58 4.91 -6.32 19.38
CA GLY A 58 5.16 -6.85 18.04
C GLY A 58 3.88 -7.23 17.29
N TRP A 59 2.88 -7.75 18.00
CA TRP A 59 1.59 -8.12 17.44
C TRP A 59 0.82 -6.93 16.82
N ILE A 60 1.05 -5.69 17.29
CA ILE A 60 0.45 -4.50 16.67
C ILE A 60 1.04 -4.31 15.27
N MET A 61 2.36 -4.50 15.12
CA MET A 61 3.02 -4.45 13.82
C MET A 61 2.63 -5.64 12.93
N THR A 62 2.45 -6.84 13.50
CA THR A 62 1.85 -7.97 12.77
C THR A 62 0.46 -7.62 12.23
N SER A 63 -0.39 -6.99 13.06
CA SER A 63 -1.72 -6.54 12.62
C SER A 63 -1.66 -5.46 11.54
N TRP A 64 -0.63 -4.60 11.58
CA TRP A 64 -0.35 -3.62 10.53
C TRP A 64 -0.08 -4.29 9.20
N PHE A 65 0.79 -5.31 9.17
CA PHE A 65 1.10 -6.07 7.95
C PHE A 65 -0.15 -6.75 7.38
N ILE A 66 -0.95 -7.39 8.23
CA ILE A 66 -2.20 -8.05 7.81
C ILE A 66 -3.22 -7.03 7.28
N ALA A 67 -3.39 -5.90 7.95
CA ALA A 67 -4.29 -4.84 7.48
C ALA A 67 -3.83 -4.25 6.14
N MET A 68 -2.54 -3.97 5.98
CA MET A 68 -1.98 -3.53 4.69
C MET A 68 -2.24 -4.56 3.59
N SER A 69 -2.03 -5.85 3.87
CA SER A 69 -2.31 -6.94 2.93
C SER A 69 -3.79 -6.98 2.52
N CYS A 70 -4.72 -6.96 3.49
CA CYS A 70 -6.15 -6.92 3.22
C CYS A 70 -6.54 -5.68 2.41
N GLY A 71 -5.97 -4.52 2.73
CA GLY A 71 -6.20 -3.28 1.99
C GLY A 71 -5.73 -3.37 0.54
N LEU A 72 -4.56 -3.95 0.28
CA LEU A 72 -4.06 -4.18 -1.08
C LEU A 72 -4.96 -5.14 -1.87
N LEU A 73 -5.44 -6.22 -1.26
CA LEU A 73 -6.37 -7.16 -1.90
C LEU A 73 -7.71 -6.49 -2.25
N MET A 74 -8.25 -5.67 -1.34
CA MET A 74 -9.46 -4.89 -1.61
C MET A 74 -9.24 -3.87 -2.72
N LEU A 75 -8.09 -3.18 -2.72
CA LEU A 75 -7.75 -2.25 -3.80
C LEU A 75 -7.62 -2.98 -5.15
N ALA A 76 -6.96 -4.14 -5.18
CA ALA A 76 -6.82 -4.96 -6.37
C ALA A 76 -8.19 -5.44 -6.91
N ALA A 77 -9.06 -5.96 -6.03
CA ALA A 77 -10.42 -6.38 -6.40
C ALA A 77 -11.26 -5.20 -6.92
N GLY A 78 -11.13 -4.03 -6.28
CA GLY A 78 -11.81 -2.82 -6.70
C GLY A 78 -11.34 -2.31 -8.07
N LEU A 79 -10.03 -2.28 -8.33
CA LEU A 79 -9.46 -1.91 -9.63
C LEU A 79 -9.88 -2.89 -10.73
N TYR A 80 -9.86 -4.20 -10.43
CA TYR A 80 -10.30 -5.24 -11.36
C TYR A 80 -11.77 -5.10 -11.74
N THR A 81 -12.64 -4.86 -10.76
CA THR A 81 -14.09 -4.71 -10.98
C THR A 81 -14.51 -3.36 -11.56
N ASN A 82 -13.63 -2.35 -11.54
CA ASN A 82 -13.92 -1.02 -12.09
C ASN A 82 -13.87 -0.96 -13.63
N GLY A 83 -13.29 -1.96 -14.29
CA GLY A 83 -13.24 -2.02 -15.76
C GLY A 83 -11.86 -1.75 -16.37
N LEU A 84 -10.80 -1.67 -15.57
CA LEU A 84 -9.42 -1.57 -16.07
C LEU A 84 -8.99 -2.88 -16.74
N ARG A 85 -9.33 -3.04 -18.02
CA ARG A 85 -9.19 -4.30 -18.77
C ARG A 85 -7.85 -4.49 -19.48
N SER A 86 -7.04 -3.42 -19.66
CA SER A 86 -5.77 -3.53 -20.39
C SER A 86 -4.80 -4.49 -19.72
N ILE A 87 -3.96 -5.17 -20.51
CA ILE A 87 -2.95 -6.12 -19.99
C ILE A 87 -2.02 -5.45 -18.99
N ILE A 88 -1.63 -4.20 -19.26
CA ILE A 88 -0.80 -3.37 -18.37
C ILE A 88 -1.49 -3.17 -17.01
N ALA A 89 -2.81 -2.89 -17.00
CA ALA A 89 -3.56 -2.78 -15.77
C ALA A 89 -3.57 -4.10 -14.98
N ARG A 90 -3.82 -5.22 -15.68
CA ARG A 90 -3.91 -6.54 -15.05
C ARG A 90 -2.58 -6.96 -14.43
N LEU A 91 -1.46 -6.67 -15.09
CA LEU A 91 -0.13 -6.88 -14.52
C LEU A 91 0.10 -6.01 -13.27
N GLY A 92 -0.29 -4.73 -13.31
CA GLY A 92 -0.23 -3.87 -12.13
C GLY A 92 -1.08 -4.37 -10.96
N ILE A 93 -2.32 -4.82 -11.22
CA ILE A 93 -3.22 -5.41 -10.23
C ILE A 93 -2.63 -6.71 -9.66
N PHE A 94 -2.06 -7.57 -10.51
CA PHE A 94 -1.41 -8.81 -10.08
C PHE A 94 -0.24 -8.54 -9.14
N LEU A 95 0.58 -7.53 -9.43
CA LEU A 95 1.69 -7.14 -8.54
C LEU A 95 1.20 -6.62 -7.18
N LEU A 96 0.02 -6.01 -7.08
CA LEU A 96 -0.57 -5.68 -5.78
C LEU A 96 -0.93 -6.93 -4.97
N VAL A 97 -1.37 -8.01 -5.63
CA VAL A 97 -1.62 -9.30 -4.99
C VAL A 97 -0.31 -9.94 -4.52
N ILE A 98 0.75 -9.88 -5.32
CA ILE A 98 2.09 -10.35 -4.91
C ILE A 98 2.58 -9.58 -3.68
N ALA A 99 2.45 -8.24 -3.67
CA ALA A 99 2.79 -7.43 -2.51
C ALA A 99 1.92 -7.78 -1.27
N ALA A 100 0.64 -8.10 -1.45
CA ALA A 100 -0.22 -8.54 -0.36
C ALA A 100 0.24 -9.87 0.25
N ILE A 101 0.66 -10.83 -0.59
CA ILE A 101 1.23 -12.11 -0.13
C ILE A 101 2.53 -11.87 0.62
N GLY A 102 3.42 -11.04 0.08
CA GLY A 102 4.68 -10.72 0.75
C GLY A 102 4.45 -10.06 2.11
N LEU A 103 3.47 -9.17 2.28
CA LEU A 103 3.10 -8.62 3.60
C LEU A 103 2.64 -9.70 4.59
N VAL A 104 1.91 -10.73 4.15
CA VAL A 104 1.55 -11.88 5.01
C VAL A 104 2.81 -12.63 5.42
N VAL A 105 3.77 -12.83 4.51
CA VAL A 105 5.08 -13.40 4.85
C VAL A 105 5.78 -12.54 5.90
N SER A 106 5.84 -11.22 5.74
CA SER A 106 6.43 -10.32 6.76
C SER A 106 5.73 -10.40 8.12
N ALA A 107 4.43 -10.70 8.14
CA ALA A 107 3.64 -10.87 9.37
C ALA A 107 3.95 -12.19 10.10
N ILE A 108 4.20 -13.27 9.34
CA ILE A 108 4.49 -14.61 9.86
C ILE A 108 5.96 -14.74 10.29
N PHE A 109 6.88 -14.10 9.57
CA PHE A 109 8.32 -14.15 9.81
C PHE A 109 8.80 -12.77 10.29
N PRO A 110 8.95 -12.56 11.62
CA PRO A 110 9.46 -11.29 12.15
C PRO A 110 10.90 -11.00 11.70
N THR A 111 11.24 -9.72 11.59
CA THR A 111 12.63 -9.29 11.34
C THR A 111 13.51 -9.56 12.58
N ASP A 112 14.83 -9.61 12.37
CA ASP A 112 15.79 -9.74 13.46
C ASP A 112 15.83 -8.45 14.29
N ALA A 113 16.11 -8.58 15.59
CA ALA A 113 16.28 -7.42 16.44
C ALA A 113 17.47 -6.57 15.97
N PRO A 114 17.41 -5.23 16.05
CA PRO A 114 18.54 -4.39 15.67
C PRO A 114 19.82 -4.76 16.43
N GLY A 115 20.89 -5.06 15.70
CA GLY A 115 22.17 -5.49 16.26
C GLY A 115 22.27 -6.96 16.66
N ALA A 116 21.20 -7.74 16.51
CA ALA A 116 21.26 -9.20 16.67
C ALA A 116 21.89 -9.86 15.43
N PRO A 117 22.46 -11.07 15.58
CA PRO A 117 22.91 -11.87 14.44
C PRO A 117 21.74 -12.18 13.50
N SER A 118 22.02 -12.22 12.19
CA SER A 118 21.01 -12.58 11.18
C SER A 118 20.52 -14.01 11.39
N THR A 119 19.20 -14.19 11.29
CA THR A 119 18.54 -15.50 11.36
C THR A 119 17.88 -15.85 10.03
N PRO A 120 17.55 -17.13 9.77
CA PRO A 120 16.75 -17.51 8.60
C PRO A 120 15.38 -16.82 8.55
N THR A 121 14.77 -16.56 9.71
CA THR A 121 13.47 -15.87 9.81
C THR A 121 13.60 -14.40 9.39
N GLY A 122 14.62 -13.71 9.90
CA GLY A 122 14.92 -12.33 9.50
C GLY A 122 15.29 -12.24 8.02
N ALA A 123 16.05 -13.19 7.49
CA ALA A 123 16.35 -13.24 6.06
C ALA A 123 15.09 -13.40 5.18
N ILE A 124 14.13 -14.25 5.59
CA ILE A 124 12.83 -14.36 4.91
C ILE A 124 12.07 -13.03 4.96
N HIS A 125 12.07 -12.34 6.11
CA HIS A 125 11.46 -11.04 6.27
C HIS A 125 12.06 -9.99 5.33
N ASP A 126 13.39 -9.91 5.25
CA ASP A 126 14.10 -8.95 4.41
C ASP A 126 13.86 -9.19 2.92
N MET A 127 13.86 -10.46 2.50
CA MET A 127 13.51 -10.84 1.12
C MET A 127 12.05 -10.51 0.80
N SER A 128 11.14 -10.78 1.73
CA SER A 128 9.73 -10.42 1.63
C SER A 128 9.54 -8.90 1.49
N PHE A 129 10.29 -8.10 2.27
CA PHE A 129 10.29 -6.65 2.15
C PHE A 129 10.73 -6.18 0.77
N LEU A 130 11.81 -6.76 0.21
CA LEU A 130 12.27 -6.41 -1.15
C LEU A 130 11.23 -6.74 -2.22
N VAL A 131 10.60 -7.92 -2.14
CA VAL A 131 9.49 -8.32 -3.02
C VAL A 131 8.33 -7.35 -2.91
N ASN A 132 7.95 -6.93 -1.70
CA ASN A 132 6.87 -5.98 -1.47
C ASN A 132 7.14 -4.63 -2.13
N VAL A 133 8.31 -4.04 -1.86
CA VAL A 133 8.68 -2.72 -2.39
C VAL A 133 8.81 -2.75 -3.90
N GLY A 134 9.48 -3.76 -4.46
CA GLY A 134 9.60 -3.93 -5.91
C GLY A 134 8.24 -4.10 -6.60
N SER A 135 7.37 -4.94 -6.04
CA SER A 135 6.03 -5.18 -6.58
C SER A 135 5.16 -3.92 -6.54
N ILE A 136 5.17 -3.19 -5.42
CA ILE A 136 4.42 -1.93 -5.27
C ILE A 136 4.93 -0.87 -6.25
N PHE A 137 6.24 -0.71 -6.38
CA PHE A 137 6.82 0.26 -7.31
C PHE A 137 6.41 -0.07 -8.75
N LEU A 138 6.61 -1.31 -9.20
CA LEU A 138 6.23 -1.72 -10.54
C LEU A 138 4.70 -1.62 -10.76
N ALA A 139 3.88 -1.99 -9.77
CA ALA A 139 2.43 -1.81 -9.83
C ALA A 139 2.06 -0.34 -10.01
N SER A 140 2.68 0.58 -9.27
CA SER A 140 2.41 2.01 -9.36
C SER A 140 2.72 2.59 -10.74
N VAL A 141 3.81 2.13 -11.38
CA VAL A 141 4.18 2.50 -12.75
C VAL A 141 3.15 1.97 -13.76
N LEU A 142 2.87 0.66 -13.73
CA LEU A 142 1.94 0.03 -14.68
C LEU A 142 0.53 0.60 -14.57
N LEU A 143 0.04 0.82 -13.35
CA LEU A 143 -1.25 1.45 -13.12
C LEU A 143 -1.26 2.90 -13.60
N SER A 144 -0.21 3.68 -13.35
CA SER A 144 -0.10 5.07 -13.86
C SER A 144 -0.08 5.16 -15.38
N VAL A 145 0.55 4.20 -16.06
CA VAL A 145 0.47 4.05 -17.52
C VAL A 145 -0.96 3.76 -17.96
N SER A 146 -1.60 2.77 -17.34
CA SER A 146 -2.96 2.34 -17.70
C SER A 146 -4.02 3.43 -17.47
N PHE A 147 -3.91 4.19 -16.38
CA PHE A 147 -4.79 5.32 -16.08
C PHE A 147 -4.77 6.40 -17.16
N GLY A 148 -3.63 6.57 -17.85
CA GLY A 148 -3.52 7.52 -18.95
C GLY A 148 -4.31 7.13 -20.21
N ALA A 149 -4.55 5.83 -20.41
CA ALA A 149 -5.27 5.29 -21.56
C ALA A 149 -6.78 5.15 -21.30
N HIS A 150 -7.21 5.12 -20.04
CA HIS A 150 -8.62 4.90 -19.69
C HIS A 150 -9.36 6.25 -19.51
N PRO A 151 -10.48 6.51 -20.22
CA PRO A 151 -11.19 7.80 -20.17
C PRO A 151 -11.58 8.21 -18.75
N ALA A 152 -12.16 7.28 -17.99
CA ALA A 152 -12.54 7.50 -16.59
C ALA A 152 -11.36 7.69 -15.62
N TRP A 153 -10.10 7.51 -16.02
CA TRP A 153 -8.93 7.69 -15.15
C TRP A 153 -7.93 8.74 -15.66
N ARG A 154 -8.09 9.22 -16.89
CA ARG A 154 -7.16 10.13 -17.55
C ARG A 154 -6.90 11.42 -16.76
N SER A 155 -7.91 11.96 -16.10
CA SER A 155 -7.76 13.15 -15.23
C SER A 155 -6.86 12.91 -14.01
N TYR A 156 -6.74 11.68 -13.53
CA TYR A 156 -5.90 11.30 -12.40
C TYR A 156 -4.43 11.03 -12.80
N ARG A 157 -4.12 10.96 -14.10
CA ARG A 157 -2.79 10.61 -14.63
C ARG A 157 -1.67 11.43 -14.01
N ARG A 158 -1.82 12.76 -13.89
CA ARG A 158 -0.79 13.64 -13.33
C ARG A 158 -0.48 13.28 -11.88
N THR A 159 -1.51 13.14 -11.05
CA THR A 159 -1.37 12.76 -9.64
C THR A 159 -0.76 11.37 -9.50
N ALA A 160 -1.18 10.40 -10.33
CA ALA A 160 -0.62 9.06 -10.32
C ALA A 160 0.90 9.03 -10.59
N TRP A 161 1.35 9.80 -11.60
CA TRP A 161 2.77 9.90 -11.91
C TRP A 161 3.56 10.66 -10.85
N ILE A 162 3.03 11.75 -10.27
CA ILE A 162 3.69 12.45 -9.16
C ILE A 162 3.94 11.50 -7.99
N LEU A 163 2.91 10.76 -7.57
CA LEU A 163 3.03 9.83 -6.45
C LEU A 163 3.96 8.65 -6.79
N THR A 164 3.90 8.13 -8.01
CA THR A 164 4.84 7.10 -8.49
C THR A 164 6.29 7.57 -8.47
N SER A 165 6.55 8.81 -8.91
CA SER A 165 7.88 9.42 -8.84
C SER A 165 8.36 9.63 -7.41
N LEU A 166 7.46 9.98 -6.48
CA LEU A 166 7.78 10.08 -5.06
C LEU A 166 8.08 8.71 -4.43
N ILE A 167 7.38 7.64 -4.86
CA ILE A 167 7.69 6.26 -4.45
C ILE A 167 9.10 5.89 -4.93
N LEU A 168 9.42 6.17 -6.20
CA LEU A 168 10.77 5.95 -6.75
C LEU A 168 11.82 6.74 -5.97
N LEU A 169 11.56 8.01 -5.68
CA LEU A 169 12.46 8.83 -4.87
C LEU A 169 12.66 8.21 -3.49
N GLY A 170 11.59 7.77 -2.83
CA GLY A 170 11.68 7.10 -1.53
C GLY A 170 12.50 5.81 -1.59
N PHE A 171 12.36 5.03 -2.65
CA PHE A 171 13.16 3.83 -2.89
C PHE A 171 14.65 4.16 -3.10
N VAL A 172 14.96 5.15 -3.93
CA VAL A 172 16.34 5.60 -4.17
C VAL A 172 16.96 6.13 -2.88
N VAL A 173 16.27 7.01 -2.15
CA VAL A 173 16.74 7.56 -0.86
C VAL A 173 16.93 6.44 0.17
N GLN A 174 16.05 5.45 0.20
CA GLN A 174 16.22 4.28 1.05
C GLN A 174 17.54 3.57 0.72
N PHE A 175 17.77 3.22 -0.54
CA PHE A 175 18.98 2.52 -0.97
C PHE A 175 20.25 3.31 -0.64
N LEU A 176 20.26 4.63 -0.92
CA LEU A 176 21.39 5.51 -0.62
C LEU A 176 21.69 5.65 0.87
N THR A 177 20.73 5.34 1.75
CA THR A 177 20.90 5.44 3.21
C THR A 177 21.18 4.10 3.88
N LEU A 178 21.21 2.97 3.15
CA LEU A 178 21.48 1.62 3.69
C LEU A 178 22.95 1.39 4.07
N HIS A 179 23.50 2.24 4.93
CA HIS A 179 24.80 2.05 5.53
C HIS A 179 24.90 2.68 6.92
N LYS A 180 25.91 2.27 7.70
CA LYS A 180 26.11 2.71 9.08
C LYS A 180 26.22 4.25 9.15
N GLY A 181 25.52 4.84 10.11
CA GLY A 181 25.53 6.28 10.38
C GLY A 181 24.47 7.10 9.63
N MET A 182 23.76 6.52 8.66
CA MET A 182 22.72 7.23 7.91
C MET A 182 21.33 7.08 8.52
N PRO A 183 20.42 8.04 8.28
CA PRO A 183 19.06 8.01 8.80
C PRO A 183 18.12 7.12 7.94
N TYR A 184 18.49 5.85 7.73
CA TYR A 184 17.70 4.91 6.92
C TYR A 184 16.27 4.69 7.43
N GLY A 185 16.03 4.90 8.73
CA GLY A 185 14.70 4.86 9.33
C GLY A 185 13.83 6.06 8.93
N LEU A 186 14.42 7.23 8.66
CA LEU A 186 13.68 8.37 8.07
C LEU A 186 13.37 8.12 6.61
N ALA A 187 14.31 7.56 5.85
CA ALA A 187 14.07 7.17 4.45
C ALA A 187 12.92 6.16 4.35
N ASN A 188 12.90 5.18 5.25
CA ASN A 188 11.82 4.19 5.35
C ASN A 188 10.47 4.84 5.63
N ARG A 189 10.41 5.79 6.57
CA ARG A 189 9.19 6.53 6.90
C ARG A 189 8.72 7.41 5.75
N PHE A 190 9.63 8.10 5.07
CA PHE A 190 9.30 8.88 3.89
C PHE A 190 8.64 7.99 2.81
N PHE A 191 9.26 6.84 2.51
CA PHE A 191 8.68 5.87 1.59
C PHE A 191 7.28 5.41 2.03
N VAL A 192 7.09 5.04 3.30
CA VAL A 192 5.80 4.57 3.82
C VAL A 192 4.73 5.67 3.80
N VAL A 193 5.07 6.91 4.11
CA VAL A 193 4.13 8.06 4.04
C VAL A 193 3.67 8.27 2.59
N VAL A 194 4.61 8.27 1.64
CA VAL A 194 4.28 8.40 0.22
C VAL A 194 3.45 7.21 -0.26
N LEU A 195 3.75 5.99 0.19
CA LEU A 195 2.96 4.80 -0.09
C LEU A 195 1.53 4.94 0.41
N PHE A 196 1.31 5.38 1.65
CA PHE A 196 -0.04 5.65 2.16
C PHE A 196 -0.76 6.70 1.32
N ALA A 197 -0.08 7.80 0.96
CA ALA A 197 -0.66 8.84 0.10
C ALA A 197 -1.10 8.25 -1.25
N TRP A 198 -0.28 7.40 -1.86
CA TRP A 198 -0.62 6.69 -3.10
C TRP A 198 -1.82 5.76 -2.93
N LEU A 199 -1.83 4.91 -1.90
CA LEU A 199 -2.91 3.97 -1.61
C LEU A 199 -4.25 4.66 -1.38
N PHE A 200 -4.25 5.73 -0.58
CA PHE A 200 -5.46 6.53 -0.35
C PHE A 200 -5.89 7.25 -1.61
N ALA A 201 -4.99 7.91 -2.35
CA ALA A 201 -5.34 8.65 -3.55
C ALA A 201 -5.95 7.76 -4.65
N VAL A 202 -5.39 6.56 -4.88
CA VAL A 202 -5.96 5.58 -5.82
C VAL A 202 -7.31 5.08 -5.30
N SER A 203 -7.45 4.80 -4.01
CA SER A 203 -8.72 4.34 -3.44
C SER A 203 -9.82 5.41 -3.52
N PHE A 204 -9.50 6.68 -3.24
CA PHE A 204 -10.41 7.81 -3.42
C PHE A 204 -10.83 7.95 -4.88
N ARG A 205 -9.87 7.85 -5.81
CA ARG A 205 -10.18 7.91 -7.25
C ARG A 205 -11.10 6.76 -7.65
N LEU A 206 -10.78 5.55 -7.24
CA LEU A 206 -11.58 4.36 -7.51
C LEU A 206 -13.01 4.47 -6.97
N ARG A 207 -13.17 5.03 -5.77
CA ARG A 207 -14.48 5.28 -5.15
C ARG A 207 -15.30 6.31 -5.93
N ALA A 208 -14.64 7.29 -6.54
CA ALA A 208 -15.27 8.36 -7.32
C ALA A 208 -15.51 7.99 -8.80
N SER A 209 -14.81 6.98 -9.33
CA SER A 209 -14.92 6.55 -10.74
C SER A 209 -16.25 5.82 -10.99
N PRO A 210 -17.07 6.28 -11.96
CA PRO A 210 -18.25 5.53 -12.42
C PRO A 210 -17.86 4.15 -12.94
N ARG A 211 -18.76 3.17 -12.81
CA ARG A 211 -18.58 1.84 -13.40
C ARG A 211 -18.70 1.95 -14.92
N GLU A 212 -17.76 1.39 -15.67
CA GLU A 212 -18.01 1.13 -17.09
C GLU A 212 -19.02 -0.01 -17.21
N LEU A 213 -20.21 0.30 -17.73
CA LEU A 213 -21.16 -0.73 -18.16
C LEU A 213 -20.57 -1.45 -19.38
N PRO A 214 -20.77 -2.77 -19.53
CA PRO A 214 -20.41 -3.45 -20.76
C PRO A 214 -21.11 -2.74 -21.92
N VAL A 215 -20.34 -2.29 -22.91
CA VAL A 215 -20.91 -1.94 -24.21
C VAL A 215 -21.43 -3.26 -24.77
N ASN A 216 -22.76 -3.43 -24.80
CA ASN A 216 -23.36 -4.53 -25.54
C ASN A 216 -22.86 -4.42 -26.98
N GLN A 217 -22.12 -5.44 -27.43
CA GLN A 217 -21.85 -5.66 -28.85
C GLN A 217 -23.03 -6.39 -29.46
#